data_AF-A0A8H5SWZ4-F1
#
_entry.id   AF-A0A8H5SWZ4-F1
#
_cell.length_a   1.000
_cell.length_b   1.000
_cell.length_c   1.000
_cell.angle_alpha   90.00
_cell.angle_beta   90.00
_cell.angle_gamma   90.00
#
_symmetry.space_group_name_H-M   'P 1'
#
loop_
_entity.id
_entity.type
_entity.pdbx_description
1 polymer ?
#
loop_
_entity_poly.entity_id
_entity_poly.type
_entity_poly.pdbx_seq_one_letter_code
_entity_poly.pdbx_strand_id
1 'polypeptide(L)'
;MSNEQSTPENANIGWQDLKTNNGAKYAVKAEDYDIADKPANTSDEVAARGPDFSNVAVNWPTHSDGEPSQDVQQKTGITWYSLNKAPWYRPYTWRLTINVNDTYNYVFKDQSGDTYSLSTWQLGTHTVDYNSDNPTIISISGN
;
A
#
# COMPACT_ATOMS: atom_id res chain seq x y z
N MET A 1 -37.95 4.19 -6.65
CA MET A 1 -36.91 4.77 -7.52
C MET A 1 -35.58 4.36 -6.91
N SER A 2 -34.83 3.48 -7.57
CA SER A 2 -33.52 3.03 -7.09
C SER A 2 -32.49 4.12 -7.43
N ASN A 3 -31.82 4.67 -6.43
CA ASN A 3 -30.64 5.52 -6.66
C ASN A 3 -29.52 4.62 -7.18
N GLU A 4 -29.31 4.61 -8.50
CA GLU A 4 -28.07 4.12 -9.08
C GLU A 4 -26.99 5.14 -8.74
N GLN A 5 -26.30 4.90 -7.62
CA GLN A 5 -25.13 5.66 -7.25
C GLN A 5 -24.11 5.45 -8.37
N SER A 6 -23.88 6.49 -9.17
CA SER A 6 -23.04 6.43 -10.37
C SER A 6 -21.59 6.26 -9.93
N THR A 7 -20.91 5.23 -10.44
CA THR A 7 -19.46 5.08 -10.25
C THR A 7 -18.74 6.30 -10.83
N PRO A 8 -17.75 6.89 -10.16
CA PRO A 8 -16.96 7.98 -10.74
C PRO A 8 -16.24 7.51 -12.02
N GLU A 9 -16.37 8.26 -13.12
CA GLU A 9 -15.78 7.89 -14.44
C GLU A 9 -14.28 7.60 -14.39
N ASN A 10 -13.57 8.19 -13.41
CA ASN A 10 -12.12 8.11 -13.27
C ASN A 10 -11.66 7.23 -12.09
N ALA A 11 -12.54 6.40 -11.52
CA ALA A 11 -12.29 5.64 -10.29
C ALA A 11 -11.08 4.67 -10.36
N ASN A 12 -10.70 4.22 -11.57
CA ASN A 12 -9.63 3.26 -11.81
C ASN A 12 -8.36 3.87 -12.44
N ILE A 13 -8.33 5.19 -12.70
CA ILE A 13 -7.15 5.83 -13.31
C ILE A 13 -5.98 5.84 -12.32
N GLY A 14 -4.80 5.42 -12.81
CA GLY A 14 -3.55 5.34 -12.05
C GLY A 14 -3.45 4.16 -11.09
N TRP A 15 -4.32 3.16 -11.23
CA TRP A 15 -4.25 1.91 -10.45
C TRP A 15 -3.55 0.81 -11.25
N GLN A 16 -2.63 0.12 -10.60
CA GLN A 16 -1.97 -1.06 -11.12
C GLN A 16 -2.50 -2.31 -10.39
N ASP A 17 -3.07 -3.25 -11.13
CA ASP A 17 -3.51 -4.53 -10.58
C ASP A 17 -2.35 -5.52 -10.46
N LEU A 18 -2.24 -6.16 -9.30
CA LEU A 18 -1.21 -7.13 -8.93
C LEU A 18 -1.83 -8.40 -8.34
N LYS A 19 -1.01 -9.42 -8.09
CA LYS A 19 -1.41 -10.66 -7.43
C LYS A 19 -0.51 -10.96 -6.24
N THR A 20 -1.11 -11.36 -5.12
CA THR A 20 -0.37 -11.87 -3.97
C THR A 20 0.28 -13.21 -4.31
N ASN A 21 1.18 -13.70 -3.44
CA ASN A 21 1.80 -15.02 -3.60
C ASN A 21 0.77 -16.17 -3.67
N ASN A 22 -0.39 -15.99 -3.04
CA ASN A 22 -1.49 -16.96 -3.03
C ASN A 22 -2.46 -16.79 -4.23
N GLY A 23 -2.17 -15.85 -5.14
CA GLY A 23 -2.97 -15.59 -6.35
C GLY A 23 -4.15 -14.64 -6.16
N ALA A 24 -4.37 -14.11 -4.94
CA ALA A 24 -5.40 -13.10 -4.68
C ALA A 24 -5.03 -11.79 -5.38
N LYS A 25 -6.03 -11.10 -5.98
CA LYS A 25 -5.80 -9.81 -6.63
C LYS A 25 -5.78 -8.68 -5.60
N TYR A 26 -4.94 -7.69 -5.84
CA TYR A 26 -4.93 -6.41 -5.15
C TYR A 26 -4.53 -5.32 -6.14
N ALA A 27 -4.76 -4.07 -5.81
CA ALA A 27 -4.39 -2.94 -6.66
C ALA A 27 -3.57 -1.92 -5.88
N VAL A 28 -2.63 -1.26 -6.56
CA VAL A 28 -1.79 -0.22 -5.97
C VAL A 28 -1.87 1.07 -6.76
N LYS A 29 -1.61 2.19 -6.09
CA LYS A 29 -1.59 3.52 -6.71
C LYS A 29 -0.66 4.46 -5.94
N ALA A 30 -0.04 5.40 -6.64
CA ALA A 30 0.53 6.62 -6.07
C ALA A 30 -0.36 7.82 -6.39
N GLU A 31 -0.42 8.81 -5.51
CA GLU A 31 -1.21 10.03 -5.74
C GLU A 31 -0.55 10.96 -6.77
N ASP A 32 0.76 11.11 -6.69
CA ASP A 32 1.51 12.14 -7.44
C ASP A 32 2.09 11.65 -8.78
N TYR A 33 2.03 10.34 -9.05
CA TYR A 33 2.57 9.75 -10.27
C TYR A 33 1.86 8.44 -10.65
N ASP A 34 1.99 8.00 -11.91
CA ASP A 34 1.50 6.68 -12.32
C ASP A 34 2.50 5.58 -11.94
N ILE A 35 2.11 4.73 -10.99
CA ILE A 35 2.96 3.66 -10.49
C ILE A 35 3.31 2.60 -11.55
N ALA A 36 2.48 2.47 -12.59
CA ALA A 36 2.71 1.57 -13.71
C ALA A 36 3.78 2.08 -14.69
N ASP A 37 4.01 3.40 -14.73
CA ASP A 37 4.99 4.05 -15.62
C ASP A 37 6.43 4.00 -15.06
N LYS A 38 6.71 3.09 -14.13
CA LYS A 38 8.06 2.91 -13.58
C LYS A 38 9.06 2.69 -14.73
N PRO A 39 10.09 3.55 -14.88
CA PRO A 39 11.00 3.48 -16.02
C PRO A 39 11.79 2.17 -16.04
N ALA A 40 11.71 1.44 -17.16
CA ALA A 40 12.31 0.11 -17.36
C ALA A 40 13.85 0.08 -17.40
N ASN A 41 14.52 1.24 -17.49
CA ASN A 41 15.97 1.38 -17.68
C ASN A 41 16.62 2.24 -16.59
N THR A 42 16.15 2.14 -15.35
CA THR A 42 17.05 2.42 -14.23
C THR A 42 17.67 1.08 -13.87
N SER A 43 18.98 0.95 -14.12
CA SER A 43 19.81 -0.11 -13.53
C SER A 43 19.80 -0.05 -12.00
N ASP A 44 19.17 0.99 -11.45
CA ASP A 44 18.85 1.17 -10.07
C ASP A 44 17.44 0.59 -9.84
N GLU A 45 17.39 -0.57 -9.20
CA GLU A 45 16.35 -0.83 -8.20
C GLU A 45 16.02 0.49 -7.52
N VAL A 46 14.74 0.86 -7.38
CA VAL A 46 14.33 2.13 -6.76
C VAL A 46 15.21 2.32 -5.54
N ALA A 47 16.22 3.19 -5.62
CA ALA A 47 17.35 3.05 -4.71
C ALA A 47 16.77 3.31 -3.33
N ALA A 48 16.67 2.24 -2.53
CA ALA A 48 16.17 2.34 -1.19
C ALA A 48 17.03 3.42 -0.53
N ARG A 49 16.38 4.50 -0.10
CA ARG A 49 17.15 5.62 0.47
C ARG A 49 17.82 5.19 1.78
N GLY A 50 17.32 4.13 2.41
CA GLY A 50 17.91 3.48 3.56
C GLY A 50 18.13 1.97 3.37
N PRO A 51 18.65 1.29 4.40
CA PRO A 51 18.97 -0.14 4.35
C PRO A 51 17.71 -0.99 4.29
N ASP A 52 17.83 -2.17 3.66
CA ASP A 52 16.81 -3.22 3.72
C ASP A 52 16.37 -3.49 5.16
N PHE A 53 15.08 -3.70 5.33
CA PHE A 53 14.50 -4.11 6.60
C PHE A 53 13.52 -5.25 6.39
N SER A 54 13.44 -6.13 7.38
CA SER A 54 12.55 -7.28 7.32
C SER A 54 11.78 -7.44 8.62
N ASN A 55 10.51 -7.82 8.47
CA ASN A 55 9.63 -8.19 9.58
C ASN A 55 9.55 -7.13 10.70
N VAL A 56 9.51 -5.85 10.34
CA VAL A 56 9.26 -4.78 11.30
C VAL A 56 7.84 -4.94 11.82
N ALA A 57 7.72 -5.33 13.08
CA ALA A 57 6.44 -5.58 13.72
C ALA A 57 5.65 -4.28 13.90
N VAL A 58 4.38 -4.33 13.53
CA VAL A 58 3.41 -3.24 13.72
C VAL A 58 2.07 -3.83 14.19
N ASN A 59 1.14 -2.97 14.58
CA ASN A 59 -0.24 -3.36 14.81
C ASN A 59 -1.14 -2.24 14.28
N TRP A 60 -1.52 -2.34 13.02
CA TRP A 60 -2.39 -1.37 12.35
C TRP A 60 -3.77 -2.01 12.18
N PRO A 61 -4.70 -1.83 13.15
CA PRO A 61 -6.03 -2.41 13.08
C PRO A 61 -6.89 -1.75 11.99
N THR A 62 -7.99 -2.39 11.64
CA THR A 62 -8.96 -1.76 10.74
C THR A 62 -9.56 -0.50 11.35
N HIS A 63 -9.97 0.42 10.48
CA HIS A 63 -10.55 1.69 10.88
C HIS A 63 -9.63 2.51 11.78
N SER A 64 -8.33 2.50 11.47
CA SER A 64 -7.32 3.25 12.19
C SER A 64 -6.44 4.05 11.25
N ASP A 65 -5.86 5.09 11.81
CA ASP A 65 -4.86 5.92 11.17
C ASP A 65 -3.95 6.54 12.23
N GLY A 66 -2.79 7.02 11.80
CA GLY A 66 -1.89 7.76 12.66
C GLY A 66 -0.43 7.63 12.26
N GLU A 67 0.40 8.21 13.09
CA GLU A 67 1.85 8.13 12.96
C GLU A 67 2.36 6.84 13.61
N PRO A 68 3.20 6.04 12.91
CA PRO A 68 3.88 4.92 13.55
C PRO A 68 4.80 5.41 14.67
N SER A 69 5.22 4.50 15.56
CA SER A 69 6.27 4.83 16.55
C SER A 69 7.55 5.30 15.85
N GLN A 70 8.34 6.15 16.52
CA GLN A 70 9.58 6.70 15.98
C GLN A 70 10.53 5.63 15.42
N ASP A 71 10.66 4.49 16.10
CA ASP A 71 11.48 3.36 15.66
C ASP A 71 11.00 2.76 14.33
N VAL A 72 9.67 2.69 14.12
CA VAL A 72 9.09 2.22 12.85
C VAL A 72 9.33 3.26 11.76
N GLN A 73 9.10 4.55 12.04
CA GLN A 73 9.33 5.61 11.07
C GLN A 73 10.80 5.64 10.60
N GLN A 74 11.76 5.49 11.52
CA GLN A 74 13.19 5.48 11.21
C GLN A 74 13.62 4.25 10.39
N LYS A 75 13.00 3.09 10.63
CA LYS A 75 13.36 1.85 9.92
C LYS A 75 12.72 1.75 8.56
N THR A 76 11.47 2.18 8.44
CA THR A 76 10.67 1.93 7.24
C THR A 76 10.47 3.18 6.40
N GLY A 77 10.75 4.38 6.90
CA GLY A 77 10.43 5.63 6.20
C GLY A 77 8.93 5.94 6.07
N ILE A 78 8.06 5.19 6.77
CA ILE A 78 6.62 5.45 6.78
C ILE A 78 6.33 6.44 7.89
N THR A 79 5.82 7.61 7.52
CA THR A 79 5.54 8.71 8.45
C THR A 79 4.11 8.71 8.95
N TRP A 80 3.18 8.16 8.17
CA TRP A 80 1.77 8.06 8.50
C TRP A 80 1.13 6.88 7.76
N TYR A 81 0.09 6.29 8.35
CA TYR A 81 -0.72 5.26 7.73
C TYR A 81 -2.21 5.48 7.99
N SER A 82 -3.05 4.86 7.16
CA SER A 82 -4.47 4.66 7.40
C SER A 82 -4.95 3.35 6.80
N LEU A 83 -5.67 2.56 7.59
CA LEU A 83 -6.29 1.32 7.16
C LEU A 83 -7.81 1.43 7.33
N ASN A 84 -8.52 1.56 6.21
CA ASN A 84 -9.96 1.78 6.19
C ASN A 84 -10.66 0.92 5.12
N LYS A 85 -11.99 0.95 5.10
CA LYS A 85 -12.75 0.34 4.00
C LYS A 85 -12.42 1.04 2.70
N ALA A 86 -12.15 0.25 1.66
CA ALA A 86 -12.05 0.81 0.32
C ALA A 86 -13.42 1.41 -0.10
N PRO A 87 -13.43 2.41 -1.00
CA PRO A 87 -14.66 2.99 -1.50
C PRO A 87 -15.59 1.93 -2.10
N TRP A 88 -16.91 2.11 -1.94
CA TRP A 88 -17.93 1.14 -2.35
C TRP A 88 -17.90 0.76 -3.84
N TYR A 89 -17.35 1.62 -4.70
CA TYR A 89 -17.22 1.37 -6.14
C TYR A 89 -15.97 0.55 -6.50
N ARG A 90 -15.14 0.18 -5.53
CA ARG A 90 -13.96 -0.66 -5.73
C ARG A 90 -14.30 -2.13 -5.51
N PRO A 91 -13.64 -3.06 -6.24
CA PRO A 91 -13.83 -4.50 -6.06
C PRO A 91 -13.07 -5.06 -4.84
N TYR A 92 -12.48 -4.19 -4.02
CA TYR A 92 -11.66 -4.50 -2.86
C TYR A 92 -12.37 -4.03 -1.60
N THR A 93 -12.15 -4.72 -0.49
CA THR A 93 -12.82 -4.43 0.78
C THR A 93 -12.03 -3.44 1.63
N TRP A 94 -10.70 -3.49 1.56
CA TRP A 94 -9.80 -2.74 2.43
C TRP A 94 -8.85 -1.88 1.62
N ARG A 95 -8.50 -0.74 2.19
CA ARG A 95 -7.55 0.24 1.67
C ARG A 95 -6.53 0.56 2.75
N LEU A 96 -5.27 0.26 2.46
CA LEU A 96 -4.13 0.75 3.21
C LEU A 96 -3.53 1.94 2.45
N THR A 97 -3.49 3.11 3.07
CA THR A 97 -2.79 4.29 2.56
C THR A 97 -1.61 4.59 3.48
N ILE A 98 -0.47 4.91 2.89
CA ILE A 98 0.75 5.30 3.62
C ILE A 98 1.30 6.60 3.05
N ASN A 99 1.96 7.38 3.90
CA ASN A 99 2.82 8.47 3.47
C ASN A 99 4.28 8.13 3.78
N VAL A 100 5.15 8.24 2.77
CA VAL A 100 6.55 7.83 2.89
C VAL A 100 7.51 9.01 2.68
N ASN A 101 8.58 9.05 3.48
CA ASN A 101 9.71 9.96 3.31
C ASN A 101 10.93 9.28 2.66
N ASP A 102 10.86 7.95 2.49
CA ASP A 102 11.84 7.14 1.79
C ASP A 102 11.16 6.18 0.81
N THR A 103 11.88 5.89 -0.27
CA THR A 103 11.46 4.99 -1.34
C THR A 103 11.89 3.56 -1.03
N TYR A 104 10.97 2.60 -1.14
CA TYR A 104 11.24 1.16 -0.98
C TYR A 104 10.26 0.35 -1.83
N ASN A 105 10.56 -0.92 -2.06
CA ASN A 105 9.54 -1.90 -2.41
C ASN A 105 9.00 -2.52 -1.11
N TYR A 106 7.94 -1.92 -0.57
CA TYR A 106 7.33 -2.41 0.66
C TYR A 106 6.63 -3.74 0.44
N VAL A 107 6.65 -4.58 1.46
CA VAL A 107 5.78 -5.75 1.60
C VAL A 107 5.03 -5.64 2.92
N PHE A 108 3.71 -5.52 2.83
CA PHE A 108 2.81 -5.50 3.98
C PHE A 108 2.25 -6.89 4.21
N LYS A 109 2.36 -7.41 5.43
CA LYS A 109 1.77 -8.68 5.84
C LYS A 109 0.60 -8.44 6.78
N ASP A 110 -0.55 -9.01 6.46
CA ASP A 110 -1.72 -8.97 7.32
C ASP A 110 -1.77 -10.14 8.32
N GLN A 111 -2.75 -10.11 9.21
CA GLN A 111 -2.94 -11.11 10.24
C GLN A 111 -3.52 -12.44 9.71
N SER A 112 -4.06 -12.47 8.48
CA SER A 112 -4.43 -13.71 7.79
C SER A 112 -3.20 -14.46 7.24
N GLY A 113 -2.09 -13.74 7.05
CA GLY A 113 -0.83 -14.25 6.55
C GLY A 113 -0.54 -13.88 5.10
N ASP A 114 -1.46 -13.17 4.44
CA ASP A 114 -1.29 -12.67 3.08
C ASP A 114 -0.34 -11.48 3.04
N THR A 115 0.28 -11.28 1.87
CA THR A 115 1.27 -10.23 1.65
C THR A 115 0.96 -9.40 0.41
N TYR A 116 1.15 -8.09 0.51
CA TYR A 116 0.88 -7.12 -0.56
C TYR A 116 2.12 -6.27 -0.81
N SER A 117 2.56 -6.17 -2.06
CA SER A 117 3.73 -5.40 -2.45
C SER A 117 3.36 -4.00 -2.92
N LEU A 118 4.18 -3.01 -2.57
CA LEU A 118 3.97 -1.63 -2.98
C LEU A 118 5.33 -0.96 -3.22
N SER A 119 5.65 -0.71 -4.49
CA SER A 119 6.87 -0.02 -4.89
C SER A 119 6.68 1.49 -4.89
N THR A 120 7.30 2.18 -3.93
CA THR A 120 7.29 3.65 -3.88
C THR A 120 8.59 4.18 -4.49
N TRP A 121 8.52 4.88 -5.62
CA TRP A 121 9.69 5.43 -6.31
C TRP A 121 9.75 6.95 -6.32
N GLN A 122 8.75 7.59 -5.72
CA GLN A 122 8.82 8.96 -5.26
C GLN A 122 8.28 9.02 -3.83
N LEU A 123 8.53 10.14 -3.16
CA LEU A 123 7.99 10.41 -1.84
C LEU A 123 6.49 10.74 -1.95
N GLY A 124 5.77 10.64 -0.83
CA GLY A 124 4.37 11.03 -0.76
C GLY A 124 3.42 9.85 -0.52
N THR A 125 2.18 10.02 -0.98
CA THR A 125 1.07 9.13 -0.63
C THR A 125 0.95 7.97 -1.60
N HIS A 126 0.89 6.77 -1.03
CA HIS A 126 0.72 5.52 -1.77
C HIS A 126 -0.38 4.68 -1.15
N THR A 127 -1.07 3.90 -1.98
CA THR A 127 -2.25 3.16 -1.55
C THR A 127 -2.23 1.73 -2.09
N VAL A 128 -2.70 0.80 -1.27
CA VAL A 128 -2.99 -0.61 -1.58
C VAL A 128 -4.46 -0.89 -1.31
N ASP A 129 -5.20 -1.35 -2.31
CA ASP A 129 -6.55 -1.87 -2.18
C ASP A 129 -6.52 -3.40 -2.28
N TYR A 130 -7.08 -4.09 -1.28
CA TYR A 130 -7.00 -5.55 -1.16
C TYR A 130 -8.23 -6.17 -0.49
N ASN A 131 -8.31 -7.50 -0.53
CA ASN A 131 -9.28 -8.31 0.19
C ASN A 131 -8.55 -9.17 1.21
N SER A 132 -9.10 -9.26 2.42
CA SER A 132 -8.59 -10.09 3.51
C SER A 132 -9.68 -10.36 4.54
N ASP A 133 -9.69 -11.57 5.07
CA ASP A 133 -10.54 -12.00 6.19
C ASP A 133 -10.04 -11.43 7.53
N ASN A 134 -8.75 -11.11 7.62
CA ASN A 134 -8.13 -10.51 8.79
C ASN A 134 -7.11 -9.43 8.38
N PRO A 135 -7.59 -8.25 7.96
CA PRO A 135 -6.82 -7.24 7.23
C PRO A 135 -5.84 -6.42 8.09
N THR A 136 -5.83 -6.61 9.40
CA THR A 136 -4.90 -5.94 10.32
C THR A 136 -3.48 -6.17 9.85
N ILE A 137 -2.71 -5.10 9.61
CA ILE A 137 -1.30 -5.22 9.22
C ILE A 137 -0.45 -5.45 10.47
N ILE A 138 0.36 -6.50 10.43
CA ILE A 138 1.17 -6.95 11.56
C ILE A 138 2.67 -6.85 11.31
N SER A 139 3.09 -6.72 10.06
CA SER A 139 4.51 -6.69 9.71
C SER A 139 4.76 -5.97 8.38
N ILE A 140 5.90 -5.29 8.30
CA ILE A 140 6.37 -4.55 7.12
C ILE A 140 7.81 -4.95 6.82
N SER A 141 8.12 -5.14 5.55
CA SER A 141 9.48 -5.33 5.03
C SER A 141 9.71 -4.37 3.86
N GLY A 142 10.97 -4.09 3.52
CA GLY A 142 11.33 -3.22 2.40
C GLY A 142 12.76 -3.47 1.93
N ASN A 143 12.97 -3.27 0.63
CA ASN A 143 14.25 -3.32 -0.08
C ASN A 143 14.27 -2.32 -1.24
#